data_AF-A0A9X5YUX1-F1
#
_entry.id   AF-A0A9X5YUX1-F1
#
_cell.length_a   1.000
_cell.length_b   1.000
_cell.length_c   1.000
_cell.angle_alpha   90.00
_cell.angle_beta   90.00
_cell.angle_gamma   90.00
#
_symmetry.space_group_name_H-M   'P 1'
#
loop_
_entity.id
_entity.type
_entity.pdbx_description
1 polymer ?
#
loop_
_entity_poly.entity_id
_entity_poly.type
_entity_poly.pdbx_seq_one_letter_code
_entity_poly.pdbx_strand_id
1 'polypeptide(L)'
;MTEGSRVLVALRVPAPAARAFTVFTAQIADWWRPNGLFSFSARTGTLAFEPGPGGRLVETYDDGDSFVVGHIRVWDPPSRLVLSWRHASFAPDQETELHVRFDEIHDDPAGPPVQTRVTVEHFGWDRIPPEHAARHGFPLAVFQLRFAEWWRSQLRTLTLVDLEPACSDGAGPPGEDTASPR
;
A
#
# COMPACT_ATOMS: atom_id res chain seq x y z
N MET A 1 -20.28 2.12 9.39
CA MET A 1 -19.91 2.31 7.97
C MET A 1 -19.29 3.69 7.88
N THR A 2 -18.12 3.84 7.27
CA THR A 2 -17.41 5.13 7.18
C THR A 2 -18.20 6.04 6.23
N GLU A 3 -19.25 6.68 6.74
CA GLU A 3 -19.98 7.74 6.05
C GLU A 3 -19.04 8.93 5.88
N GLY A 4 -18.71 9.24 4.63
CA GLY A 4 -17.80 10.29 4.26
C GLY A 4 -17.44 10.21 2.78
N SER A 5 -16.86 11.29 2.26
CA SER A 5 -16.29 11.28 0.91
C SER A 5 -15.28 10.14 0.77
N ARG A 6 -15.26 9.51 -0.41
CA ARG A 6 -14.30 8.45 -0.73
C ARG A 6 -13.72 8.62 -2.12
N VAL A 7 -12.47 8.22 -2.26
CA VAL A 7 -11.82 7.93 -3.53
C VAL A 7 -11.60 6.44 -3.60
N LEU A 8 -12.03 5.79 -4.68
CA LEU A 8 -11.84 4.35 -4.89
C LEU A 8 -11.06 4.13 -6.19
N VAL A 9 -10.00 3.33 -6.11
CA VAL A 9 -9.25 2.86 -7.26
C VAL A 9 -9.03 1.36 -7.12
N ALA A 10 -9.29 0.61 -8.19
CA ALA A 10 -9.02 -0.83 -8.22
C ALA A 10 -8.28 -1.21 -9.48
N LEU A 11 -7.26 -2.04 -9.34
CA LEU A 11 -6.44 -2.59 -10.43
C LEU A 11 -6.23 -4.09 -10.21
N ARG A 12 -6.15 -4.85 -11.30
CA ARG A 12 -5.79 -6.27 -11.26
C ARG A 12 -4.27 -6.41 -11.39
N VAL A 13 -3.69 -7.30 -10.59
CA VAL A 13 -2.28 -7.66 -10.65
C VAL A 13 -2.15 -9.16 -10.91
N PRO A 14 -1.19 -9.60 -11.76
CA PRO A 14 -1.00 -11.01 -12.10
C PRO A 14 -0.18 -11.73 -11.01
N ALA A 15 -0.69 -11.76 -9.77
CA ALA A 15 -0.06 -12.44 -8.66
C ALA A 15 -1.09 -12.88 -7.59
N PRO A 16 -0.77 -13.89 -6.77
CA PRO A 16 -1.57 -14.26 -5.61
C PRO A 16 -1.68 -13.12 -4.59
N ALA A 17 -2.74 -13.12 -3.78
CA ALA A 17 -3.02 -12.04 -2.84
C ALA A 17 -1.88 -11.86 -1.82
N ALA A 18 -1.25 -12.96 -1.38
CA ALA A 18 -0.11 -12.94 -0.46
C ALA A 18 1.10 -12.17 -1.02
N ARG A 19 1.40 -12.33 -2.31
CA ARG A 19 2.51 -11.61 -2.94
C ARG A 19 2.16 -10.15 -3.12
N ALA A 20 0.94 -9.85 -3.60
CA ALA A 20 0.47 -8.49 -3.75
C ALA A 20 0.48 -7.72 -2.41
N PHE A 21 0.01 -8.34 -1.33
CA PHE A 21 0.08 -7.77 0.03
C PHE A 21 1.53 -7.51 0.45
N THR A 22 2.42 -8.49 0.25
CA THR A 22 3.83 -8.36 0.61
C THR A 22 4.50 -7.21 -0.12
N VAL A 23 4.28 -7.05 -1.44
CA VAL A 23 4.82 -5.92 -2.20
C VAL A 23 4.22 -4.60 -1.73
N PHE A 24 2.90 -4.58 -1.50
CA PHE A 24 2.22 -3.38 -1.01
C PHE A 24 2.82 -2.90 0.32
N THR A 25 3.13 -3.81 1.25
CA THR A 25 3.59 -3.42 2.59
C THR A 25 5.11 -3.41 2.73
N ALA A 26 5.77 -4.53 2.47
CA ALA A 26 7.21 -4.68 2.73
C ALA A 26 8.08 -3.97 1.68
N GLN A 27 7.53 -3.69 0.50
CA GLN A 27 8.25 -3.07 -0.62
C GLN A 27 7.62 -1.71 -0.99
N ILE A 28 6.97 -1.03 -0.03
CA ILE A 28 6.33 0.27 -0.30
C ILE A 28 7.31 1.31 -0.84
N ALA A 29 8.56 1.31 -0.36
CA ALA A 29 9.62 2.18 -0.89
C ALA A 29 9.87 1.97 -2.40
N ASP A 30 9.66 0.75 -2.91
CA ASP A 30 10.01 0.39 -4.28
C ASP A 30 8.95 0.82 -5.28
N TRP A 31 7.67 0.88 -4.89
CA TRP A 31 6.57 1.30 -5.79
C TRP A 31 5.96 2.66 -5.47
N TRP A 32 6.08 3.16 -4.24
CA TRP A 32 5.55 4.48 -3.92
C TRP A 32 6.30 5.57 -4.68
N ARG A 33 5.56 6.47 -5.33
CA ARG A 33 6.09 7.58 -6.11
C ARG A 33 5.50 8.89 -5.58
N PRO A 34 6.21 9.58 -4.67
CA PRO A 34 5.75 10.86 -4.17
C PRO A 34 5.64 11.86 -5.31
N ASN A 35 4.72 12.83 -5.18
CA ASN A 35 4.62 13.94 -6.10
C ASN A 35 4.41 15.25 -5.34
N GLY A 36 4.67 16.39 -5.97
CA GLY A 36 4.56 17.69 -5.31
C GLY A 36 3.14 18.07 -4.84
N LEU A 37 2.11 17.32 -5.24
CA LEU A 37 0.72 17.61 -4.87
C LEU A 37 0.24 16.80 -3.66
N PHE A 38 0.75 15.59 -3.45
CA PHE A 38 0.26 14.66 -2.43
C PHE A 38 1.36 14.11 -1.53
N SER A 39 2.52 14.78 -1.48
CA SER A 39 3.52 14.55 -0.43
C SER A 39 2.92 14.73 0.97
N PHE A 40 3.46 14.01 1.95
CA PHE A 40 3.03 14.10 3.36
C PHE A 40 3.52 15.35 4.07
N SER A 41 4.65 15.89 3.59
CA SER A 41 5.30 17.06 4.13
C SER A 41 6.00 17.84 2.99
N ALA A 42 6.69 18.93 3.34
CA ALA A 42 7.57 19.65 2.41
C ALA A 42 8.85 18.87 2.04
N ARG A 43 9.07 17.71 2.68
CA ARG A 43 10.22 16.82 2.49
C ARG A 43 9.75 15.54 1.80
N THR A 44 10.68 14.87 1.13
CA THR A 44 10.47 13.54 0.55
C THR A 44 11.38 12.56 1.27
N GLY A 45 10.82 11.45 1.74
CA GLY A 45 11.59 10.40 2.39
C GLY A 45 11.29 9.01 1.84
N THR A 46 11.82 8.00 2.53
CA THR A 46 11.56 6.59 2.25
C THR A 46 10.41 6.12 3.14
N LEU A 47 9.37 5.55 2.53
CA LEU A 47 8.27 4.94 3.27
C LEU A 47 8.60 3.54 3.74
N ALA A 48 8.17 3.21 4.95
CA ALA A 48 8.18 1.86 5.48
C ALA A 48 6.95 1.62 6.37
N PHE A 49 6.38 0.42 6.28
CA PHE A 49 5.45 -0.07 7.29
C PHE A 49 6.22 -0.73 8.42
N GLU A 50 5.88 -0.39 9.65
CA GLU A 50 6.09 -1.26 10.81
C GLU A 50 4.95 -2.28 10.81
N PRO A 51 5.21 -3.56 10.50
CA PRO A 51 4.14 -4.52 10.21
C PRO A 51 3.42 -4.99 11.47
N GLY A 52 2.15 -5.40 11.30
CA GLY A 52 1.34 -6.04 12.34
C GLY A 52 0.31 -5.12 13.01
N PRO A 53 -0.52 -5.69 13.90
CA PRO A 53 -1.49 -4.92 14.70
C PRO A 53 -0.77 -3.84 15.54
N GLY A 54 -1.26 -2.61 15.48
CA GLY A 54 -0.66 -1.48 16.20
C GLY A 54 0.60 -0.88 15.56
N GLY A 55 1.02 -1.41 14.40
CA GLY A 55 2.08 -0.81 13.60
C GLY A 55 1.68 0.51 12.96
N ARG A 56 2.56 1.07 12.12
CA ARG A 56 2.39 2.39 11.51
C ARG A 56 3.09 2.48 10.16
N LEU A 57 2.64 3.42 9.34
CA LEU A 57 3.34 3.87 8.14
C LEU A 57 4.21 5.07 8.50
N VAL A 58 5.50 4.97 8.24
CA VAL A 58 6.50 5.97 8.60
C VAL A 58 7.25 6.41 7.34
N GLU A 59 7.47 7.71 7.20
CA GLU A 59 8.37 8.30 6.23
C GLU A 59 9.66 8.72 6.93
N THR A 60 10.80 8.18 6.51
CA THR A 60 12.12 8.54 7.07
C THR A 60 12.91 9.38 6.07
N TYR A 61 13.54 10.45 6.56
CA TYR A 61 14.31 11.39 5.76
C TYR A 61 15.83 11.14 5.86
N ASP A 62 16.60 11.76 4.96
CA ASP A 62 18.05 11.53 4.84
C ASP A 62 18.87 11.92 6.09
N ASP A 63 18.34 12.81 6.94
CA ASP A 63 18.95 13.20 8.23
C ASP A 63 18.59 12.24 9.39
N GLY A 64 17.78 11.21 9.12
CA GLY A 64 17.32 10.24 10.11
C GLY A 64 16.04 10.64 10.84
N ASP A 65 15.51 11.84 10.62
CA ASP A 65 14.20 12.22 11.13
C ASP A 65 13.10 11.38 10.48
N SER A 66 11.99 11.21 11.19
CA SER A 66 10.85 10.46 10.67
C SER A 66 9.51 11.11 10.97
N PHE A 67 8.55 10.87 10.09
CA PHE A 67 7.17 11.32 10.21
C PHE A 67 6.23 10.12 10.17
N VAL A 68 5.33 10.03 11.16
CA VAL A 68 4.29 8.99 11.16
C VAL A 68 3.14 9.47 10.28
N VAL A 69 3.02 8.86 9.10
CA VAL A 69 1.91 9.10 8.17
C VAL A 69 0.60 8.61 8.75
N GLY A 70 0.62 7.47 9.45
CA GLY A 70 -0.58 6.97 10.11
C GLY A 70 -0.40 5.63 10.79
N HIS A 71 -1.39 5.27 11.60
CA HIS A 71 -1.39 4.05 12.41
C HIS A 71 -2.24 2.97 11.79
N ILE A 72 -1.75 1.73 11.79
CA ILE A 72 -2.50 0.57 11.33
C ILE A 72 -3.65 0.30 12.29
N ARG A 73 -4.87 0.36 11.75
CA ARG A 73 -6.12 0.04 12.44
C ARG A 73 -6.52 -1.42 12.24
N VAL A 74 -6.24 -1.98 11.06
CA VAL A 74 -6.49 -3.39 10.72
C VAL A 74 -5.30 -3.95 9.97
N TRP A 75 -4.79 -5.08 10.44
CA TRP A 75 -3.74 -5.86 9.77
C TRP A 75 -4.23 -7.30 9.63
N ASP A 76 -4.72 -7.66 8.44
CA ASP A 76 -5.31 -8.98 8.16
C ASP A 76 -4.72 -9.54 6.86
N PRO A 77 -3.44 -9.96 6.88
CA PRO A 77 -2.78 -10.51 5.70
C PRO A 77 -3.38 -11.87 5.30
N PRO A 78 -3.51 -12.16 3.99
CA PRO A 78 -3.15 -11.30 2.87
C PRO A 78 -4.28 -10.36 2.42
N SER A 79 -5.44 -10.40 3.08
CA SER A 79 -6.71 -9.91 2.55
C SER A 79 -6.92 -8.41 2.69
N ARG A 80 -6.44 -7.79 3.78
CA ARG A 80 -6.85 -6.43 4.15
C ARG A 80 -5.84 -5.68 5.00
N LEU A 81 -5.75 -4.38 4.72
CA LEU A 81 -5.02 -3.39 5.50
C LEU A 81 -5.90 -2.15 5.67
N VAL A 82 -6.00 -1.62 6.89
CA VAL A 82 -6.60 -0.31 7.16
C VAL A 82 -5.65 0.49 8.02
N LEU A 83 -5.38 1.73 7.64
CA LEU A 83 -4.58 2.66 8.42
C LEU A 83 -5.23 4.04 8.43
N SER A 84 -4.96 4.77 9.50
CA SER A 84 -5.13 6.20 9.43
C SER A 84 -4.12 6.85 8.50
N TRP A 85 -4.40 8.10 8.11
CA TRP A 85 -3.61 8.84 7.15
C TRP A 85 -3.63 10.32 7.48
N ARG A 86 -2.44 10.91 7.58
CA ARG A 86 -2.22 12.29 7.99
C ARG A 86 -1.22 12.98 7.09
N HIS A 87 -1.48 14.26 6.85
CA HIS A 87 -0.49 15.20 6.32
C HIS A 87 0.16 15.94 7.49
N ALA A 88 1.41 16.36 7.36
CA ALA A 88 2.16 17.05 8.43
C ALA A 88 1.50 18.37 8.89
N SER A 89 0.68 18.99 8.04
CA SER A 89 -0.09 20.19 8.39
C SER A 89 -1.45 19.92 9.06
N PHE A 90 -1.85 18.66 9.25
CA PHE A 90 -3.11 18.32 9.93
C PHE A 90 -3.04 18.68 11.41
N ALA A 91 -4.09 19.36 11.91
CA ALA A 91 -4.31 19.54 13.34
C ALA A 91 -4.45 18.18 14.05
N PRO A 92 -4.20 18.07 15.37
CA PRO A 92 -4.19 16.78 16.08
C PRO A 92 -5.43 15.91 15.85
N ASP A 93 -6.61 16.54 15.71
CA ASP A 93 -7.91 15.90 15.49
C ASP A 93 -8.25 15.64 14.01
N GLN A 94 -7.43 16.12 13.06
CA GLN A 94 -7.63 15.90 11.63
C GLN A 94 -6.95 14.62 11.16
N GLU A 95 -7.74 13.69 10.66
CA GLU A 95 -7.27 12.40 10.16
C GLU A 95 -8.16 11.91 9.02
N THR A 96 -7.55 11.24 8.05
CA THR A 96 -8.23 10.52 6.96
C THR A 96 -7.90 9.03 7.07
N GLU A 97 -8.53 8.19 6.26
CA GLU A 97 -8.39 6.74 6.40
C GLU A 97 -8.16 6.07 5.05
N LEU A 98 -7.19 5.16 5.00
CA LEU A 98 -6.87 4.35 3.84
C LEU A 98 -7.24 2.88 4.11
N HIS A 99 -8.08 2.33 3.24
CA HIS A 99 -8.45 0.91 3.22
C HIS A 99 -7.87 0.29 1.97
N VAL A 100 -7.24 -0.87 2.13
CA VAL A 100 -6.69 -1.66 1.05
C VAL A 100 -7.21 -3.07 1.17
N ARG A 101 -7.72 -3.61 0.07
CA ARG A 101 -8.20 -4.99 -0.04
C ARG A 101 -7.49 -5.70 -1.17
N PHE A 102 -7.21 -6.98 -0.94
CA PHE A 102 -6.60 -7.89 -1.90
C PHE A 102 -7.56 -9.05 -2.10
N ASP A 103 -8.41 -8.94 -3.14
CA ASP A 103 -9.36 -10.00 -3.46
C ASP A 103 -8.75 -10.88 -4.55
N GLU A 104 -8.39 -12.12 -4.21
CA GLU A 104 -7.91 -13.10 -5.19
C GLU A 104 -9.04 -13.47 -6.16
N ILE A 105 -8.70 -13.52 -7.46
CA ILE A 105 -9.58 -13.86 -8.55
C ILE A 105 -9.14 -15.21 -9.09
N HIS A 106 -9.99 -16.21 -8.92
CA HIS A 106 -9.81 -17.55 -9.46
C HIS A 106 -10.66 -17.69 -10.72
N ASP A 107 -10.17 -17.17 -11.84
CA ASP A 107 -10.81 -17.33 -13.15
C ASP A 107 -10.31 -18.64 -13.78
N ASP A 108 -11.16 -19.68 -13.76
CA ASP A 108 -10.98 -21.04 -14.34
C ASP A 108 -9.72 -21.83 -13.87
N PRO A 109 -9.86 -23.05 -13.31
CA PRO A 109 -8.72 -23.93 -13.02
C PRO A 109 -7.79 -24.24 -14.20
N ALA A 110 -8.26 -24.10 -15.45
CA ALA A 110 -7.48 -24.22 -16.68
C ALA A 110 -7.08 -22.85 -17.29
N GLY A 111 -7.41 -21.75 -16.61
CA GLY A 111 -7.25 -20.37 -17.04
C GLY A 111 -5.87 -19.75 -16.73
N PRO A 112 -5.71 -18.43 -16.97
CA PRO A 112 -4.46 -17.71 -16.72
C PRO A 112 -4.02 -17.78 -15.24
N PRO A 113 -2.75 -17.46 -14.93
CA PRO A 113 -2.25 -17.50 -13.56
C PRO A 113 -3.10 -16.64 -12.62
N VAL A 114 -3.18 -17.08 -11.35
CA VAL A 114 -3.91 -16.42 -10.25
C VAL A 114 -3.71 -14.90 -10.30
N GLN A 115 -4.83 -14.17 -10.29
CA GLN A 115 -4.84 -12.72 -10.27
C GLN A 115 -5.36 -12.19 -8.94
N THR A 116 -4.97 -10.98 -8.56
CA THR A 116 -5.53 -10.30 -7.40
C THR A 116 -6.08 -8.94 -7.82
N ARG A 117 -7.29 -8.61 -7.39
CA ARG A 117 -7.80 -7.24 -7.44
C ARG A 117 -7.34 -6.50 -6.19
N VAL A 118 -6.43 -5.55 -6.39
CA VAL A 118 -6.03 -4.60 -5.34
C VAL A 118 -6.99 -3.42 -5.40
N THR A 119 -7.74 -3.22 -4.32
CA THR A 119 -8.68 -2.10 -4.18
C THR A 119 -8.18 -1.16 -3.10
N VAL A 120 -7.98 0.10 -3.45
CA VAL A 120 -7.68 1.20 -2.53
C VAL A 120 -8.91 2.08 -2.40
N GLU A 121 -9.38 2.27 -1.17
CA GLU A 121 -10.38 3.26 -0.81
C GLU A 121 -9.78 4.25 0.19
N HIS A 122 -9.90 5.53 -0.07
CA HIS A 122 -9.42 6.57 0.83
C HIS A 122 -10.56 7.51 1.21
N PHE A 123 -10.83 7.60 2.51
CA PHE A 123 -12.01 8.25 3.09
C PHE A 123 -11.66 9.55 3.82
N GLY A 124 -12.68 10.39 4.03
CA GLY A 124 -12.66 11.45 5.05
C GLY A 124 -12.18 12.82 4.59
N TRP A 125 -11.92 13.03 3.30
CA TRP A 125 -11.45 14.30 2.75
C TRP A 125 -12.47 15.45 2.84
N ASP A 126 -13.76 15.12 2.97
CA ASP A 126 -14.87 16.03 3.27
C ASP A 126 -14.78 16.65 4.66
N ARG A 127 -14.09 15.98 5.59
CA ARG A 127 -13.87 16.48 6.95
C ARG A 127 -12.66 17.42 7.05
N ILE A 128 -11.82 17.42 6.02
CA ILE A 128 -10.69 18.34 5.91
C ILE A 128 -11.18 19.66 5.33
N PRO A 129 -10.95 20.82 5.98
CA PRO A 129 -11.45 22.10 5.49
C PRO A 129 -11.04 22.41 4.05
N PRO A 130 -11.91 22.99 3.21
CA PRO A 130 -11.59 23.28 1.80
C PRO A 130 -10.32 24.09 1.60
N GLU A 131 -10.07 25.08 2.45
CA GLU A 131 -8.91 25.96 2.47
C GLU A 131 -7.63 25.29 3.00
N HIS A 132 -7.73 24.07 3.53
CA HIS A 132 -6.60 23.37 4.10
C HIS A 132 -5.55 23.05 3.04
N ALA A 133 -4.27 23.26 3.35
CA ALA A 133 -3.16 23.11 2.40
C ALA A 133 -3.11 21.73 1.73
N ALA A 134 -3.43 20.66 2.47
CA ALA A 134 -3.50 19.30 1.92
C ALA A 134 -4.54 19.14 0.79
N ARG A 135 -5.55 20.01 0.71
CA ARG A 135 -6.55 20.05 -0.36
C ARG A 135 -6.23 21.06 -1.46
N HIS A 136 -5.16 21.86 -1.29
CA HIS A 136 -4.72 22.91 -2.23
C HIS A 136 -5.80 23.93 -2.60
N GLY A 137 -6.77 24.14 -1.71
CA GLY A 137 -7.91 25.02 -1.99
C GLY A 137 -8.89 24.49 -3.04
N PHE A 138 -8.73 23.24 -3.52
CA PHE A 138 -9.60 22.70 -4.56
C PHE A 138 -11.00 22.37 -4.01
N PRO A 139 -12.06 22.56 -4.83
CA PRO A 139 -13.34 21.93 -4.58
C PRO A 139 -13.19 20.42 -4.38
N LEU A 140 -13.96 19.84 -3.47
CA LEU A 140 -13.79 18.46 -3.03
C LEU A 140 -13.78 17.46 -4.21
N ALA A 141 -14.70 17.60 -5.16
CA ALA A 141 -14.77 16.73 -6.33
C ALA A 141 -13.51 16.80 -7.23
N VAL A 142 -12.94 17.99 -7.39
CA VAL A 142 -11.71 18.19 -8.18
C VAL A 142 -10.51 17.57 -7.47
N PHE A 143 -10.41 17.78 -6.15
CA PHE A 143 -9.40 17.13 -5.33
C PHE A 143 -9.50 15.61 -5.43
N GLN A 144 -10.71 15.05 -5.23
CA GLN A 144 -10.95 13.61 -5.27
C GLN A 144 -10.59 12.99 -6.63
N LEU A 145 -10.90 13.66 -7.74
CA LEU A 145 -10.52 13.19 -9.07
C LEU A 145 -8.99 13.09 -9.21
N ARG A 146 -8.25 14.15 -8.86
CA ARG A 146 -6.78 14.17 -8.95
C ARG A 146 -6.16 13.15 -8.01
N PHE A 147 -6.73 12.99 -6.82
CA PHE A 147 -6.28 12.02 -5.84
C PHE A 147 -6.51 10.58 -6.32
N ALA A 148 -7.63 10.31 -7.02
CA ALA A 148 -7.89 9.03 -7.67
C ALA A 148 -6.90 8.74 -8.80
N GLU A 149 -6.59 9.74 -9.63
CA GLU A 149 -5.59 9.61 -10.69
C GLU A 149 -4.20 9.30 -10.14
N TRP A 150 -3.82 9.94 -9.04
CA TRP A 150 -2.56 9.66 -8.37
C TRP A 150 -2.52 8.25 -7.77
N TRP A 151 -3.55 7.82 -7.04
CA TRP A 151 -3.65 6.43 -6.54
C TRP A 151 -3.59 5.40 -7.67
N ARG A 152 -4.23 5.69 -8.81
CA ARG A 152 -4.13 4.85 -10.01
C ARG A 152 -2.69 4.77 -10.52
N SER A 153 -1.94 5.87 -10.51
CA SER A 153 -0.52 5.87 -10.86
C SER A 153 0.30 5.03 -9.88
N GLN A 154 0.06 5.15 -8.57
CA GLN A 154 0.75 4.37 -7.55
C GLN A 154 0.57 2.86 -7.77
N LEU A 155 -0.69 2.43 -7.92
CA LEU A 155 -1.01 1.02 -8.14
C LEU A 155 -0.45 0.48 -9.46
N ARG A 156 -0.29 1.32 -10.49
CA ARG A 156 0.44 0.92 -11.71
C ARG A 156 1.93 0.73 -11.45
N THR A 157 2.57 1.54 -10.61
CA THR A 157 3.97 1.31 -10.25
C THR A 157 4.11 0.02 -9.45
N LEU A 158 3.15 -0.30 -8.58
CA LEU A 158 3.12 -1.58 -7.87
C LEU A 158 3.09 -2.77 -8.83
N THR A 159 2.39 -2.68 -9.97
CA THR A 159 2.38 -3.76 -10.97
C THR A 159 3.70 -3.91 -11.75
N LEU A 160 4.61 -2.95 -11.62
CA LEU A 160 5.94 -2.98 -12.26
C LEU A 160 7.02 -3.51 -11.31
N VAL A 161 6.76 -3.55 -10.01
CA VAL A 161 7.62 -4.27 -9.08
C VAL A 161 7.44 -5.75 -9.36
N ASP A 162 8.56 -6.47 -9.37
CA ASP A 162 8.56 -7.89 -9.67
C ASP A 162 7.61 -8.64 -8.72
N LEU A 163 6.49 -9.14 -9.26
CA LEU A 163 5.50 -9.89 -8.49
C LEU A 163 5.71 -11.40 -8.59
N GLU A 164 6.86 -11.85 -9.12
CA GLU A 164 7.19 -13.27 -9.16
C GLU A 164 7.12 -13.85 -7.74
N PRO A 165 6.57 -15.07 -7.57
CA PRO A 165 6.64 -15.77 -6.30
C PRO A 165 8.12 -15.99 -5.98
N ALA A 166 8.54 -15.62 -4.76
CA ALA A 166 9.85 -16.00 -4.28
C ALA A 166 9.95 -17.53 -4.39
N CYS A 167 10.82 -18.01 -5.29
CA CYS A 167 11.07 -19.43 -5.45
C CYS A 167 11.45 -19.96 -4.08
N SER A 168 10.61 -20.81 -3.49
CA SER A 168 10.92 -21.49 -2.25
C SER A 168 12.18 -22.31 -2.51
N ASP A 169 13.29 -21.88 -1.93
CA ASP A 169 14.60 -22.50 -2.08
C ASP A 169 14.55 -23.89 -1.43
N GLY A 170 14.13 -24.87 -2.23
CA GLY A 170 14.12 -26.28 -1.89
C GLY A 170 15.54 -26.83 -1.98
N ALA A 171 16.39 -26.47 -1.03
CA ALA A 171 17.63 -27.19 -0.79
C ALA A 171 17.26 -28.58 -0.21
N GLY A 172 17.05 -29.55 -1.10
CA GLY A 172 17.00 -30.96 -0.73
C GLY A 172 18.32 -31.38 -0.07
N PRO A 173 18.29 -32.27 0.94
CA PRO A 173 19.51 -32.68 1.62
C PRO A 173 20.45 -33.40 0.65
N PRO A 174 21.78 -33.24 0.79
CA PRO A 174 22.72 -33.97 -0.03
C PRO A 174 22.59 -35.46 0.25
N GLY A 175 22.43 -36.23 -0.82
CA GLY A 175 22.41 -37.70 -0.78
C GLY A 175 23.67 -38.23 -0.11
N GLU A 176 23.45 -39.03 0.92
CA GLU A 176 24.46 -39.79 1.62
C GLU A 176 24.98 -40.89 0.66
N ASP A 177 26.13 -40.63 0.03
CA ASP A 177 26.80 -41.63 -0.81
C ASP A 177 27.48 -42.64 0.13
N THR A 178 26.73 -43.70 0.44
CA THR A 178 27.22 -44.88 1.16
C THR A 178 28.42 -45.48 0.41
N ALA A 179 29.61 -45.17 0.90
CA ALA A 179 30.79 -45.99 0.68
C ALA A 179 30.48 -47.43 1.13
N SER A 180 30.70 -48.40 0.24
CA SER A 180 30.92 -49.79 0.65
C SER A 180 32.20 -50.33 0.02
N PRO A 181 33.02 -51.08 0.76
CA PRO A 181 34.37 -51.44 0.35
C PRO A 181 34.49 -52.90 -0.14
N ARG A 182 35.56 -53.12 -0.91
CA ARG A 182 36.21 -54.38 -1.33
C ARG A 182 35.68 -55.09 -2.56
#